data_AF-A0A167KCU8-F1
#
_entry.id   AF-A0A167KCU8-F1
#
_cell.length_a   1.000
_cell.length_b   1.000
_cell.length_c   1.000
_cell.angle_alpha   90.00
_cell.angle_beta   90.00
_cell.angle_gamma   90.00
#
_symmetry.space_group_name_H-M   'P 1'
#
loop_
_entity.id
_entity.type
_entity.pdbx_description
1 polymer ?
#
loop_
_entity_poly.entity_id
_entity_poly.type
_entity_poly.pdbx_seq_one_letter_code
_entity_poly.pdbx_strand_id
1 'polypeptide(L)'
;MTQDVVLGMEASRESQRTALEYGGLCNAVIVAKKDAPFLTRGLATYESFDSTVWAGHSVAKPCELAILYPRELTDLGTRAMFLPLWRYEDIDMVHLSSQAGESGWEGFKSGQLTYHAWESLAMKYLEPLTPSLVLKGESSFTRMVRAFVGPEDLKIEKRLWEAQGS
;
A
#
# COMPACT_ATOMS: atom_id res chain seq x y z
N MET A 1 24.47 -8.32 -12.08
CA MET A 1 23.71 -8.68 -10.86
C MET A 1 22.39 -7.92 -10.94
N THR A 2 21.25 -8.59 -10.80
CA THR A 2 19.94 -7.94 -10.95
C THR A 2 19.14 -8.13 -9.67
N GLN A 3 18.86 -7.03 -8.98
CA GLN A 3 17.86 -6.98 -7.91
C GLN A 3 16.50 -6.96 -8.60
N ASP A 4 16.01 -8.14 -8.96
CA ASP A 4 14.82 -8.31 -9.79
C ASP A 4 13.52 -8.31 -8.97
N VAL A 5 13.61 -8.14 -7.64
CA VAL A 5 12.48 -8.06 -6.71
C VAL A 5 12.60 -6.83 -5.83
N VAL A 6 11.49 -6.16 -5.54
CA VAL A 6 11.38 -5.06 -4.58
C VAL A 6 10.33 -5.41 -3.54
N LEU A 7 10.71 -5.31 -2.26
CA LEU A 7 9.82 -5.47 -1.10
C LEU A 7 10.01 -4.29 -0.15
N GLY A 8 8.97 -3.97 0.62
CA GLY A 8 9.06 -2.98 1.69
C GLY A 8 9.17 -3.62 3.07
N MET A 9 9.82 -2.93 3.99
CA MET A 9 9.80 -3.26 5.41
C MET A 9 8.44 -2.91 6.02
N GLU A 10 7.83 -3.84 6.74
CA GLU A 10 6.57 -3.56 7.43
C GLU A 10 6.78 -2.57 8.58
N ALA A 11 5.83 -1.63 8.71
CA ALA A 11 5.86 -0.59 9.74
C ALA A 11 5.07 -0.94 11.01
N SER A 12 4.31 -2.05 11.03
CA SER A 12 3.47 -2.45 12.17
C SER A 12 4.31 -2.87 13.38
N ARG A 13 3.87 -2.45 14.57
CA ARG A 13 4.40 -2.91 15.86
C ARG A 13 3.72 -4.20 16.35
N GLU A 14 2.55 -4.53 15.79
CA GLU A 14 1.73 -5.68 16.21
C GLU A 14 2.24 -7.00 15.63
N SER A 15 3.12 -6.95 14.64
CA SER A 15 3.88 -8.10 14.14
C SER A 15 4.98 -8.49 15.15
N GLN A 16 4.64 -8.82 16.40
CA GLN A 16 5.54 -9.26 17.49
C GLN A 16 7.05 -8.98 17.26
N ARG A 17 7.57 -7.79 17.62
CA ARG A 17 8.99 -7.43 17.40
C ARG A 17 9.73 -7.06 18.69
N THR A 18 11.03 -7.34 18.72
CA THR A 18 11.99 -6.66 19.61
C THR A 18 12.78 -5.58 18.85
N ALA A 19 13.26 -4.55 19.55
CA ALA A 19 13.73 -3.27 18.98
C ALA A 19 15.03 -3.32 18.14
N LEU A 20 15.64 -4.51 17.94
CA LEU A 20 16.91 -4.69 17.22
C LEU A 20 16.80 -5.61 15.99
N GLU A 21 15.62 -6.13 15.68
CA GLU A 21 15.44 -7.06 14.56
C GLU A 21 15.22 -6.31 13.25
N TYR A 22 15.89 -6.77 12.17
CA TYR A 22 15.65 -6.35 10.80
C TYR A 22 14.14 -6.52 10.51
N GLY A 23 13.42 -5.39 10.59
CA GLY A 23 11.96 -5.35 10.61
C GLY A 23 11.42 -6.02 9.36
N GLY A 24 10.66 -7.09 9.54
CA GLY A 24 10.38 -8.04 8.48
C GLY A 24 9.83 -7.42 7.19
N LEU A 25 10.12 -8.10 6.08
CA LEU A 25 9.74 -7.67 4.73
C LEU A 25 8.34 -8.19 4.44
N CYS A 26 7.40 -7.28 4.21
CA CYS A 26 6.01 -7.65 4.00
C CYS A 26 5.69 -7.89 2.52
N ASN A 27 4.99 -8.98 2.27
CA ASN A 27 4.62 -9.44 0.94
C ASN A 27 3.28 -8.87 0.42
N ALA A 28 2.63 -7.96 1.15
CA ALA A 28 1.37 -7.35 0.71
C ALA A 28 1.55 -6.50 -0.57
N VAL A 29 2.76 -6.02 -0.84
CA VAL A 29 3.15 -5.42 -2.11
C VAL A 29 4.46 -6.07 -2.57
N ILE A 30 4.44 -6.65 -3.77
CA ILE A 30 5.64 -7.19 -4.41
C ILE A 30 5.73 -6.64 -5.82
N VAL A 31 6.89 -6.08 -6.17
CA VAL A 31 7.22 -5.75 -7.56
C VAL A 31 8.37 -6.65 -7.96
N ALA A 32 8.20 -7.43 -9.03
CA ALA A 32 9.21 -8.39 -9.44
C ALA A 32 9.23 -8.59 -10.95
N LYS A 33 10.42 -8.89 -11.48
CA LYS A 33 10.56 -9.46 -12.80
C LYS A 33 9.92 -10.85 -12.84
N LYS A 34 9.38 -11.22 -14.00
CA LYS A 34 8.91 -12.59 -14.25
C LYS A 34 10.01 -13.60 -13.90
N ASP A 35 9.63 -14.67 -13.20
CA ASP A 35 10.50 -15.80 -12.82
C ASP A 35 11.71 -15.39 -11.96
N ALA A 36 11.61 -14.28 -11.20
CA ALA A 36 12.65 -13.88 -10.27
C ALA A 36 12.94 -15.00 -9.24
N PRO A 37 14.21 -15.45 -9.08
CA PRO A 37 14.55 -16.57 -8.20
C PRO A 37 14.05 -16.40 -6.76
N PHE A 38 14.13 -15.18 -6.23
CA PHE A 38 13.65 -14.84 -4.90
C PHE A 38 12.17 -15.18 -4.71
N LEU A 39 11.33 -14.87 -5.70
CA LEU A 39 9.90 -15.19 -5.66
C LEU A 39 9.63 -16.69 -5.77
N THR A 40 10.37 -17.41 -6.61
CA THR A 40 10.24 -18.88 -6.71
C THR A 40 10.55 -19.53 -5.36
N ARG A 41 11.59 -19.07 -4.66
CA ARG A 41 11.92 -19.54 -3.30
C ARG A 41 10.86 -19.15 -2.29
N GLY A 42 10.41 -17.90 -2.32
CA GLY A 42 9.32 -17.40 -1.48
C GLY A 42 8.08 -18.27 -1.59
N LEU A 43 7.66 -18.57 -2.81
CA LEU A 43 6.49 -19.43 -3.05
C LEU A 43 6.72 -20.85 -2.55
N ALA A 44 7.90 -21.43 -2.73
CA ALA A 44 8.21 -22.77 -2.21
C ALA A 44 8.10 -22.85 -0.67
N THR A 45 8.33 -21.75 0.07
CA THR A 45 8.14 -21.76 1.53
C THR A 45 6.69 -22.02 1.96
N TYR A 46 5.71 -21.78 1.08
CA TYR A 46 4.30 -22.01 1.38
C TYR A 46 3.93 -23.50 1.45
N GLU A 47 4.82 -24.43 1.07
CA GLU A 47 4.61 -25.86 1.30
C GLU A 47 4.40 -26.18 2.79
N SER A 48 4.98 -25.38 3.69
CA SER A 48 4.83 -25.49 5.15
C SER A 48 3.95 -24.38 5.74
N PHE A 49 2.99 -23.86 4.97
CA PHE A 49 2.14 -22.75 5.42
C PHE A 49 1.35 -23.12 6.69
N ASP A 50 1.46 -22.26 7.70
CA ASP A 50 0.73 -22.38 8.95
C ASP A 50 -0.15 -21.13 9.13
N SER A 51 -1.47 -21.31 8.99
CA SER A 51 -2.45 -20.24 9.15
C SER A 51 -2.59 -19.73 10.58
N THR A 52 -2.05 -20.45 11.57
CA THR A 52 -2.06 -20.00 12.97
C THR A 52 -0.98 -18.95 13.25
N VAL A 53 0.02 -18.82 12.37
CA VAL A 53 1.11 -17.85 12.47
C VAL A 53 0.92 -16.75 11.43
N TRP A 54 0.08 -15.77 11.77
CA TRP A 54 -0.36 -14.66 10.90
C TRP A 54 0.76 -14.00 10.06
N ALA A 55 1.90 -13.68 10.68
CA ALA A 55 3.01 -12.96 10.04
C ALA A 55 4.16 -13.88 9.56
N GLY A 56 4.04 -15.19 9.76
CA GLY A 56 5.15 -16.13 9.54
C GLY A 56 5.59 -16.12 8.08
N HIS A 57 4.68 -16.42 7.16
CA HIS A 57 4.99 -16.52 5.73
C HIS A 57 4.91 -15.18 5.00
N SER A 58 4.18 -14.20 5.53
CA SER A 58 3.97 -12.90 4.91
C SER A 58 5.03 -11.85 5.28
N VAL A 59 5.75 -12.05 6.40
CA VAL A 59 6.72 -11.07 6.94
C VAL A 59 8.06 -11.71 7.32
N ALA A 60 8.03 -12.79 8.10
CA ALA A 60 9.26 -13.42 8.59
C ALA A 60 10.01 -14.19 7.49
N LYS A 61 9.31 -15.02 6.71
CA LYS A 61 9.93 -15.79 5.61
C LYS A 61 10.60 -14.92 4.53
N PRO A 62 9.99 -13.83 4.04
CA PRO A 62 10.68 -12.93 3.13
C PRO A 62 11.95 -12.30 3.74
N CYS A 63 11.94 -12.01 5.05
CA CYS A 63 13.12 -11.52 5.76
C CYS A 63 14.24 -12.58 5.83
N GLU A 64 13.90 -13.82 6.22
CA GLU A 64 14.85 -14.95 6.23
C GLU A 64 15.49 -15.14 4.84
N LEU A 65 14.68 -15.11 3.77
CA LEU A 65 15.17 -15.22 2.40
C LEU A 65 16.05 -14.04 2.00
N ALA A 66 15.75 -12.82 2.43
CA ALA A 66 16.57 -11.65 2.14
C ALA A 66 17.96 -11.74 2.78
N ILE A 67 18.06 -12.33 3.98
CA ILE A 67 19.34 -12.60 4.65
C ILE A 67 20.14 -13.65 3.88
N LEU A 68 19.48 -14.70 3.40
CA LEU A 68 20.12 -15.79 2.65
C LEU A 68 20.51 -15.40 1.21
N TYR A 69 19.74 -14.51 0.59
CA TYR A 69 19.88 -14.10 -0.81
C TYR A 69 19.91 -12.56 -0.97
N PRO A 70 20.86 -11.85 -0.33
CA PRO A 70 20.83 -10.39 -0.20
C PRO A 70 21.03 -9.63 -1.52
N ARG A 71 21.34 -10.33 -2.62
CA ARG A 71 21.54 -9.75 -3.95
C ARG A 71 20.35 -9.92 -4.88
N GLU A 72 19.31 -10.64 -4.45
CA GLU A 72 18.15 -10.94 -5.29
C GLU A 72 16.99 -9.94 -5.12
N LEU A 73 17.05 -9.07 -4.10
CA LEU A 73 16.05 -8.03 -3.88
C LEU A 73 16.64 -6.65 -3.57
N THR A 74 15.81 -5.63 -3.72
CA THR A 74 15.95 -4.30 -3.14
C THR A 74 14.97 -4.17 -1.99
N ASP A 75 15.47 -3.82 -0.80
CA ASP A 75 14.66 -3.52 0.37
C ASP A 75 14.31 -2.03 0.43
N LEU A 76 13.01 -1.71 0.54
CA LEU A 76 12.57 -0.35 0.78
C LEU A 76 12.22 -0.15 2.25
N GLY A 77 12.57 1.02 2.78
CA GLY A 77 12.21 1.40 4.14
C GLY A 77 10.70 1.49 4.36
N THR A 78 10.30 1.47 5.63
CA THR A 78 8.89 1.45 6.08
C THR A 78 8.00 2.54 5.49
N ARG A 79 8.58 3.73 5.23
CA ARG A 79 7.87 4.87 4.63
C ARG A 79 7.52 4.70 3.15
N ALA A 80 8.21 3.83 2.43
CA ALA A 80 8.02 3.70 0.99
C ALA A 80 6.72 2.98 0.64
N MET A 81 6.31 1.96 1.40
CA MET A 81 5.17 1.12 1.03
C MET A 81 4.05 1.03 2.09
N PHE A 82 4.37 1.16 3.38
CA PHE A 82 3.45 0.76 4.45
C PHE A 82 3.02 1.90 5.39
N LEU A 83 3.51 3.13 5.17
CA LEU A 83 3.01 4.30 5.88
C LEU A 83 2.23 5.21 4.93
N PRO A 84 1.05 5.71 5.34
CA PRO A 84 0.36 5.45 6.61
C PRO A 84 -0.12 4.01 6.72
N LEU A 85 -0.26 3.51 7.96
CA LEU A 85 -0.75 2.15 8.21
C LEU A 85 -2.25 2.05 7.91
N TRP A 86 -2.80 0.86 8.11
CA TRP A 86 -4.21 0.53 7.93
C TRP A 86 -5.09 0.85 9.14
N ARG A 87 -4.57 1.48 10.20
CA ARG A 87 -5.33 1.77 11.42
C ARG A 87 -6.30 2.92 11.20
N TYR A 88 -7.31 3.02 12.05
CA TYR A 88 -8.38 4.02 11.92
C TYR A 88 -7.84 5.45 11.78
N GLU A 89 -6.90 5.86 12.63
CA GLU A 89 -6.32 7.21 12.64
C GLU A 89 -5.46 7.47 11.39
N ASP A 90 -4.79 6.44 10.90
CA ASP A 90 -3.94 6.53 9.71
C ASP A 90 -4.77 6.63 8.43
N ILE A 91 -5.90 5.92 8.35
CA ILE A 91 -6.88 6.06 7.26
C ILE A 91 -7.52 7.44 7.29
N ASP A 92 -7.93 7.93 8.46
CA ASP A 92 -8.51 9.26 8.63
C ASP A 92 -7.53 10.38 8.21
N MET A 93 -6.24 10.23 8.52
CA MET A 93 -5.18 11.17 8.09
C MET A 93 -5.06 11.27 6.55
N VAL A 94 -5.40 10.21 5.82
CA VAL A 94 -5.36 10.19 4.35
C VAL A 94 -6.65 10.76 3.73
N HIS A 95 -7.80 10.45 4.33
CA HIS A 95 -9.11 10.71 3.72
C HIS A 95 -9.85 11.94 4.24
N LEU A 96 -9.58 12.41 5.46
CA LEU A 96 -10.17 13.64 5.96
C LEU A 96 -9.55 14.87 5.29
N SER A 97 -10.37 15.91 5.14
CA SER A 97 -9.91 17.19 4.61
C SER A 97 -8.75 17.72 5.45
N SER A 98 -7.67 18.09 4.78
CA SER A 98 -6.46 18.61 5.41
C SER A 98 -5.91 19.72 4.55
N GLN A 99 -5.39 20.78 5.16
CA GLN A 99 -4.65 21.79 4.42
C GLN A 99 -3.32 21.20 3.96
N ALA A 100 -3.00 21.40 2.68
CA ALA A 100 -1.71 20.99 2.12
C ALA A 100 -0.58 21.71 2.89
N GLY A 101 0.37 20.95 3.41
CA GLY A 101 1.52 21.48 4.15
C GLY A 101 1.31 21.73 5.65
N GLU A 102 0.09 21.65 6.20
CA GLU A 102 -0.16 22.04 7.59
C GLU A 102 -0.53 20.88 8.54
N SER A 103 -1.26 19.85 8.08
CA SER A 103 -1.70 18.76 9.00
C SER A 103 -2.15 17.45 8.35
N GLY A 104 -1.90 17.23 7.05
CA GLY A 104 -2.25 15.98 6.36
C GLY A 104 -1.02 15.20 5.92
N TRP A 105 -1.13 13.87 5.83
CA TRP A 105 -0.16 13.09 5.07
C TRP A 105 -0.14 13.61 3.63
N GLU A 106 1.01 13.77 2.98
CA GLU A 106 1.08 14.17 1.57
C GLU A 106 1.77 13.08 0.76
N GLY A 107 1.00 12.26 0.04
CA GLY A 107 1.50 11.07 -0.66
C GLY A 107 2.71 11.34 -1.58
N PHE A 108 2.62 12.34 -2.45
CA PHE A 108 3.72 12.66 -3.37
C PHE A 108 4.96 13.23 -2.67
N LYS A 109 4.81 14.01 -1.59
CA LYS A 109 5.94 14.57 -0.85
C LYS A 109 6.56 13.56 0.11
N SER A 110 5.80 12.57 0.58
CA SER A 110 6.27 11.58 1.55
C SER A 110 7.21 10.53 0.94
N GLY A 111 7.25 10.43 -0.40
CA GLY A 111 7.99 9.40 -1.13
C GLY A 111 7.31 8.03 -1.09
N GLN A 112 6.02 8.00 -0.73
CA GLN A 112 5.22 6.78 -0.67
C GLN A 112 4.88 6.30 -2.10
N LEU A 113 5.00 4.98 -2.31
CA LEU A 113 4.72 4.31 -3.57
C LEU A 113 3.39 3.56 -3.54
N THR A 114 2.92 3.16 -2.36
CA THR A 114 1.66 2.42 -2.19
C THR A 114 0.90 2.86 -0.96
N TYR A 115 -0.43 2.85 -1.04
CA TYR A 115 -1.34 3.17 0.06
C TYR A 115 -2.20 1.96 0.40
N HIS A 116 -2.18 1.53 1.67
CA HIS A 116 -2.96 0.37 2.13
C HIS A 116 -4.33 0.79 2.68
N ALA A 117 -5.30 0.92 1.78
CA ALA A 117 -6.69 1.27 2.08
C ALA A 117 -7.48 0.04 2.54
N TRP A 118 -7.33 -0.38 3.81
CA TRP A 118 -8.02 -1.57 4.31
C TRP A 118 -9.54 -1.44 4.20
N GLU A 119 -10.18 -2.38 3.51
CA GLU A 119 -11.57 -2.28 3.04
C GLU A 119 -12.56 -1.88 4.15
N SER A 120 -12.58 -2.60 5.27
CA SER A 120 -13.50 -2.35 6.39
C SER A 120 -13.38 -0.96 7.02
N LEU A 121 -12.30 -0.23 6.76
CA LEU A 121 -12.04 1.10 7.31
C LEU A 121 -12.09 2.21 6.25
N ALA A 122 -11.57 1.94 5.05
CA ALA A 122 -11.44 2.91 3.98
C ALA A 122 -12.71 3.04 3.12
N MET A 123 -13.53 2.00 3.02
CA MET A 123 -14.68 2.01 2.10
C MET A 123 -15.69 3.12 2.38
N LYS A 124 -15.89 3.53 3.63
CA LYS A 124 -16.72 4.69 3.99
C LYS A 124 -16.30 5.99 3.28
N TYR A 125 -15.01 6.11 2.92
CA TYR A 125 -14.46 7.25 2.19
C TYR A 125 -14.35 7.01 0.69
N LEU A 126 -14.15 5.76 0.26
CA LEU A 126 -13.93 5.40 -1.13
C LEU A 126 -15.24 5.20 -1.92
N GLU A 127 -16.25 4.60 -1.29
CA GLU A 127 -17.55 4.29 -1.92
C GLU A 127 -18.26 5.53 -2.48
N PRO A 128 -18.28 6.69 -1.79
CA PRO A 128 -18.95 7.87 -2.32
C PRO A 128 -18.16 8.59 -3.41
N LEU A 129 -16.91 8.20 -3.72
CA LEU A 129 -16.06 8.97 -4.61
C LEU A 129 -16.59 8.98 -6.04
N THR A 130 -16.64 10.19 -6.59
CA THR A 130 -16.84 10.43 -8.02
C THR A 130 -15.69 11.27 -8.57
N PRO A 131 -15.47 11.28 -9.90
CA PRO A 131 -14.49 12.17 -10.52
C PRO A 131 -14.66 13.63 -10.08
N SER A 132 -15.90 14.14 -10.05
CA SER A 132 -16.18 15.50 -9.56
C SER A 132 -15.84 15.71 -8.09
N LEU A 133 -16.09 14.74 -7.21
CA LEU A 133 -15.71 14.82 -5.80
C LEU A 133 -14.20 14.77 -5.61
N VAL A 134 -13.48 13.95 -6.39
CA VAL A 134 -12.01 13.92 -6.38
C VAL A 134 -11.43 15.27 -6.79
N LEU A 135 -11.94 15.88 -7.86
CA LEU A 135 -11.47 17.18 -8.35
C LEU A 135 -11.68 18.32 -7.33
N LYS A 136 -12.75 18.26 -6.52
CA LYS A 136 -13.07 19.29 -5.51
C LYS A 136 -12.50 18.99 -4.13
N GLY A 137 -12.32 17.73 -3.76
CA GLY A 137 -12.04 17.31 -2.38
C GLY A 137 -10.63 17.66 -1.90
N GLU A 138 -10.49 18.04 -0.63
CA GLU A 138 -9.24 18.57 -0.06
C GLU A 138 -8.49 17.58 0.84
N SER A 139 -8.68 16.27 0.66
CA SER A 139 -7.94 15.27 1.41
C SER A 139 -6.59 14.95 0.75
N SER A 140 -5.72 14.23 1.46
CA SER A 140 -4.48 13.71 0.88
C SER A 140 -4.78 12.82 -0.33
N PHE A 141 -5.76 11.93 -0.14
CA PHE A 141 -6.19 10.98 -1.15
C PHE A 141 -6.65 11.68 -2.42
N THR A 142 -7.58 12.64 -2.32
CA THR A 142 -8.11 13.33 -3.50
C THR A 142 -7.02 14.13 -4.20
N ARG A 143 -6.13 14.82 -3.47
CA ARG A 143 -4.96 15.48 -4.07
C ARG A 143 -4.08 14.51 -4.85
N MET A 144 -3.82 13.32 -4.30
CA MET A 144 -3.03 12.29 -4.97
C MET A 144 -3.71 11.78 -6.25
N VAL A 145 -5.00 11.43 -6.17
CA VAL A 145 -5.69 10.78 -7.29
C VAL A 145 -6.18 11.73 -8.37
N ARG A 146 -6.28 13.04 -8.09
CA ARG A 146 -6.65 14.07 -9.07
C ARG A 146 -5.82 14.01 -10.36
N ALA A 147 -4.55 13.66 -10.26
CA ALA A 147 -3.65 13.55 -11.43
C ALA A 147 -4.08 12.47 -12.43
N PHE A 148 -4.91 11.52 -12.01
CA PHE A 148 -5.40 10.41 -12.82
C PHE A 148 -6.84 10.60 -13.31
N VAL A 149 -7.51 11.70 -12.95
CA VAL A 149 -8.86 12.02 -13.42
C VAL A 149 -8.79 12.79 -14.73
N GLY A 150 -9.36 12.22 -15.79
CA GLY A 150 -9.38 12.79 -17.13
C GLY A 150 -10.78 13.19 -17.62
N PRO A 151 -10.87 13.77 -18.84
CA PRO A 151 -12.14 14.19 -19.44
C PRO A 151 -13.14 13.04 -19.67
N GLU A 152 -12.65 11.83 -19.93
CA GLU A 152 -13.51 10.65 -20.13
C GLU A 152 -14.19 10.22 -18.83
N ASP A 153 -13.52 10.32 -17.68
CA ASP A 153 -14.10 9.98 -16.39
C ASP A 153 -15.31 10.87 -16.06
N LEU A 154 -15.21 12.17 -16.37
CA LEU A 154 -16.31 13.13 -16.20
C LEU A 154 -17.49 12.84 -17.14
N LYS A 155 -17.22 12.38 -18.37
CA LYS A 155 -18.28 11.96 -19.29
C LYS A 155 -18.99 10.72 -18.77
N ILE A 156 -18.26 9.76 -18.23
CA ILE A 156 -18.82 8.54 -17.63
C ILE A 156 -19.68 8.91 -16.42
N GLU A 157 -19.17 9.75 -15.51
CA GLU A 157 -19.92 10.25 -14.35
C GLU A 157 -21.26 10.88 -14.77
N LYS A 158 -21.22 11.77 -15.77
CA LYS A 158 -22.43 12.41 -16.30
C LYS A 158 -23.45 11.41 -16.83
N ARG A 159 -23.00 10.41 -17.60
CA ARG A 159 -23.88 9.37 -18.17
C ARG A 159 -24.52 8.51 -17.09
N LEU A 160 -23.78 8.17 -16.04
CA LEU A 160 -24.30 7.39 -14.91
C LEU A 160 -25.36 8.19 -14.15
N TRP A 161 -25.13 9.49 -13.95
CA TRP A 161 -26.11 10.39 -13.33
C TRP A 161 -27.41 10.47 -14.14
N GLU A 162 -27.30 10.65 -15.46
CA GLU A 162 -28.47 10.70 -16.37
C GLU A 162 -29.26 9.39 -16.36
N ALA A 163 -28.58 8.24 -16.28
CA ALA A 163 -29.22 6.92 -16.24
C ALA A 163 -29.95 6.63 -14.91
N GLN A 164 -29.53 7.25 -13.80
CA GLN A 164 -30.19 7.09 -12.49
C GLN A 164 -31.40 8.02 -12.30
N GLY A 165 -31.49 9.09 -13.08
CA GLY A 165 -32.61 10.03 -13.09
C GLY A 165 -33.72 9.70 -14.10
N SER A 166 -33.64 8.54 -14.76
CA SER A 166 -34.61 8.00 -15.73
C SER A 166 -35.44 6.88 -15.11
#